data_AF-A0A1S3XJ05-F1
#
_entry.id   AF-A0A1S3XJ05-F1
#
_cell.length_a   1.000
_cell.length_b   1.000
_cell.length_c   1.000
_cell.angle_alpha   90.00
_cell.angle_beta   90.00
_cell.angle_gamma   90.00
#
_symmetry.space_group_name_H-M   'P 1'
#
loop_
_entity.id
_entity.type
_entity.pdbx_description
1 polymer ?
#
loop_
_entity_poly.entity_id
_entity_poly.type
_entity_poly.pdbx_seq_one_letter_code
_entity_poly.pdbx_strand_id
1 'polypeptide(L)'
;MNQRAGGRGRPSRTDGSDFSYRMVVDSRYTKVAKAKFRLAKLIFAQAVTQLMIEANVFISLAKKESPDRVFVSSLAIALVSVLAGELGRKRSRSNFLKFYVFGSSMAILLSVAYLAMSNFSLELLERY
;
A
#
# COMPACT_ATOMS: atom_id res chain seq x y z
N MET A 1 41.90 -25.45 8.35
CA MET A 1 40.58 -26.04 8.65
C MET A 1 39.55 -25.42 7.70
N ASN A 2 39.19 -26.13 6.63
CA ASN A 2 38.23 -25.68 5.63
C ASN A 2 36.81 -26.07 6.07
N GLN A 3 36.00 -25.12 6.54
CA GLN A 3 34.57 -25.32 6.70
C GLN A 3 33.89 -25.13 5.33
N ARG A 4 33.75 -26.22 4.57
CA ARG A 4 32.83 -26.27 3.42
C ARG A 4 31.71 -27.24 3.72
N ALA A 5 30.49 -26.82 3.35
CA ALA A 5 29.23 -27.55 3.41
C ALA A 5 28.56 -27.67 4.78
N GLY A 6 28.23 -26.54 5.40
CA GLY A 6 27.08 -26.49 6.32
C GLY A 6 25.81 -26.73 5.53
N GLY A 7 25.19 -27.90 5.68
CA GLY A 7 23.96 -28.25 4.98
C GLY A 7 22.90 -27.17 5.12
N ARG A 8 22.16 -26.88 4.05
CA ARG A 8 21.01 -25.96 4.04
C ARG A 8 19.80 -26.55 4.78
N GLY A 9 20.04 -27.19 5.92
CA GLY A 9 19.05 -27.81 6.78
C GLY A 9 19.13 -27.23 8.19
N ARG A 10 18.06 -27.40 8.97
CA ARG A 10 18.03 -27.01 10.38
C ARG A 10 19.15 -27.74 11.13
N PRO A 11 20.03 -27.05 11.87
CA PRO A 11 21.01 -27.72 12.72
C PRO A 11 20.26 -28.53 13.79
N SER A 12 20.43 -29.84 13.79
CA SER A 12 19.70 -30.76 14.70
C SER A 12 20.51 -31.12 15.94
N ARG A 13 21.60 -30.38 16.24
CA ARG A 13 22.56 -30.72 17.27
C ARG A 13 22.48 -29.76 18.46
N THR A 14 22.61 -30.30 19.66
CA THR A 14 22.62 -29.61 20.96
C THR A 14 23.90 -28.80 21.23
N ASP A 15 24.72 -28.58 20.21
CA ASP A 15 26.03 -27.92 20.29
C ASP A 15 25.95 -26.38 20.22
N GLY A 16 24.75 -25.82 20.44
CA GLY A 16 24.51 -24.37 20.36
C GLY A 16 24.36 -23.83 18.94
N SER A 17 24.55 -24.64 17.89
CA SER A 17 24.28 -24.24 16.51
C SER A 17 22.78 -24.03 16.24
N ASP A 18 21.88 -24.82 16.86
CA ASP A 18 20.42 -24.60 16.81
C ASP A 18 20.04 -23.29 17.51
N PHE A 19 20.69 -22.93 18.62
CA PHE A 19 20.45 -21.66 19.31
C PHE A 19 20.88 -20.46 18.45
N SER A 20 22.09 -20.51 17.87
CA SER A 20 22.57 -19.48 16.96
C SER A 20 21.69 -19.36 15.71
N TYR A 21 21.23 -20.49 15.17
CA TYR A 21 20.30 -20.51 14.04
C TYR A 21 18.94 -19.89 14.40
N ARG A 22 18.35 -20.28 15.53
CA ARG A 22 17.09 -19.72 16.05
C ARG A 22 17.20 -18.22 16.30
N MET A 23 18.27 -17.74 16.91
CA MET A 23 18.48 -16.30 17.12
C MET A 23 18.51 -15.50 15.80
N VAL A 24 19.17 -16.01 14.76
CA VAL A 24 19.28 -15.31 13.47
C VAL A 24 17.98 -15.45 12.64
N VAL A 25 17.27 -16.57 12.77
CA VAL A 25 16.06 -16.86 12.03
C VAL A 25 14.84 -16.18 12.67
N ASP A 26 14.67 -16.27 13.99
CA ASP A 26 13.58 -15.64 14.73
C ASP A 26 13.67 -14.11 14.64
N SER A 27 14.87 -13.54 14.72
CA SER A 27 15.06 -12.09 14.53
C SER A 27 14.66 -11.62 13.13
N ARG A 28 14.82 -12.46 12.09
CA ARG A 28 14.35 -12.15 10.73
C ARG A 28 12.83 -12.29 10.60
N TYR A 29 12.24 -13.35 11.14
CA TYR A 29 10.79 -13.55 11.11
C TYR A 29 10.03 -12.46 11.89
N THR A 30 10.52 -12.09 13.06
CA THR A 30 9.94 -11.00 13.87
C THR A 30 10.02 -9.65 13.16
N LYS A 31 11.15 -9.33 12.50
CA LYS A 31 11.28 -8.13 11.67
C LYS A 31 10.25 -8.09 10.53
N VAL A 32 10.07 -9.20 9.82
CA VAL A 32 9.09 -9.31 8.73
C VAL A 32 7.66 -9.18 9.27
N ALA A 33 7.33 -9.83 10.39
CA ALA A 33 6.02 -9.73 11.02
C ALA A 33 5.70 -8.29 11.43
N LYS A 34 6.65 -7.60 12.08
CA LYS A 34 6.51 -6.19 12.46
C LYS A 34 6.34 -5.27 11.25
N ALA A 35 7.09 -5.51 10.17
CA ALA A 35 6.93 -4.77 8.93
C ALA A 35 5.54 -4.98 8.29
N LYS A 36 5.10 -6.23 8.19
CA LYS A 36 3.76 -6.57 7.67
C LYS A 36 2.63 -5.98 8.50
N PHE A 37 2.78 -5.94 9.82
CA PHE A 37 1.79 -5.32 10.70
C PHE A 37 1.70 -3.81 10.48
N ARG A 38 2.84 -3.11 10.39
CA ARG A 38 2.86 -1.68 10.06
C ARG A 38 2.23 -1.41 8.69
N LEU A 39 2.59 -2.23 7.70
CA LEU A 39 2.01 -2.12 6.36
C LEU A 39 0.49 -2.37 6.36
N ALA A 40 0.00 -3.33 7.15
CA ALA A 40 -1.43 -3.58 7.31
C ALA A 40 -2.17 -2.34 7.82
N LYS A 41 -1.60 -1.66 8.83
CA LYS A 41 -2.17 -0.43 9.38
C LYS A 41 -2.24 0.69 8.33
N LEU A 42 -1.20 0.84 7.52
CA LEU A 42 -1.17 1.86 6.46
C LEU A 42 -2.20 1.59 5.37
N ILE A 43 -2.26 0.35 4.88
CA ILE A 43 -3.25 -0.06 3.87
C ILE A 43 -4.67 0.11 4.42
N PHE A 44 -4.89 -0.26 5.69
CA PHE A 44 -6.19 -0.08 6.34
C PHE A 44 -6.57 1.39 6.46
N ALA A 45 -5.66 2.25 6.91
CA ALA A 45 -5.92 3.70 6.97
C ALA A 45 -6.26 4.27 5.59
N GLN A 46 -5.50 3.89 4.55
CA GLN A 46 -5.78 4.30 3.18
C GLN A 46 -7.14 3.80 2.67
N ALA A 47 -7.51 2.57 2.99
CA ALA A 47 -8.82 2.01 2.63
C ALA A 47 -9.96 2.78 3.30
N VAL A 48 -9.83 3.14 4.58
CA VAL A 48 -10.82 3.95 5.29
C VAL A 48 -10.96 5.33 4.66
N THR A 49 -9.84 6.01 4.35
CA THR A 49 -9.89 7.32 3.68
C THR A 49 -10.53 7.24 2.30
N GLN A 50 -10.25 6.17 1.56
CA GLN A 50 -10.82 5.92 0.24
C GLN A 50 -12.35 5.74 0.32
N LEU A 51 -12.83 4.93 1.27
CA LEU A 51 -14.25 4.70 1.49
C LEU A 51 -15.00 6.00 1.84
N MET A 52 -14.39 6.87 2.64
CA MET A 52 -14.98 8.18 2.96
C MET A 52 -15.12 9.06 1.70
N ILE A 53 -14.11 9.06 0.82
CA ILE A 53 -14.16 9.82 -0.44
C ILE A 53 -15.24 9.24 -1.36
N GLU A 54 -15.31 7.92 -1.51
CA GLU A 54 -16.32 7.25 -2.32
C GLU A 54 -17.74 7.51 -1.82
N ALA A 55 -17.95 7.50 -0.50
CA ALA A 55 -19.23 7.85 0.10
C ALA A 55 -19.63 9.29 -0.24
N ASN A 56 -18.69 10.24 -0.21
CA ASN A 56 -18.95 11.63 -0.60
C ASN A 56 -19.33 11.73 -2.08
N VAL A 57 -18.61 11.04 -2.97
CA VAL A 57 -18.93 11.00 -4.41
C VAL A 57 -20.31 10.39 -4.65
N PHE A 58 -20.66 9.33 -3.93
CA PHE A 58 -21.98 8.71 -4.02
C PHE A 58 -23.10 9.66 -3.57
N ILE A 59 -22.88 10.44 -2.50
CA ILE A 59 -23.82 11.47 -2.05
C ILE A 59 -23.98 12.57 -3.11
N SER A 60 -22.89 13.08 -3.71
CA SER A 60 -22.96 14.07 -4.80
C SER A 60 -23.73 13.53 -6.01
N LEU A 61 -23.48 12.27 -6.38
CA LEU A 61 -24.22 11.62 -7.46
C LEU A 61 -25.71 11.51 -7.16
N ALA A 62 -26.09 11.20 -5.91
CA ALA A 62 -27.49 11.18 -5.47
C ALA A 62 -28.15 12.57 -5.54
N LYS A 63 -27.36 13.64 -5.40
CA LYS A 63 -27.80 15.04 -5.60
C LYS A 63 -27.85 15.48 -7.06
N LYS A 64 -27.59 14.57 -8.01
CA LYS A 64 -27.47 14.83 -9.47
C LYS A 64 -26.29 15.73 -9.86
N GLU A 65 -25.30 15.89 -8.98
CA GLU A 65 -24.01 16.47 -9.35
C GLU A 65 -23.19 15.38 -10.05
N SER A 66 -22.76 15.62 -11.29
CA SER A 66 -21.93 14.68 -12.02
C SER A 66 -20.46 14.81 -11.58
N PRO A 67 -19.84 13.77 -11.00
CA PRO A 67 -18.44 13.82 -10.63
C PRO A 67 -17.55 13.86 -11.88
N ASP A 68 -16.42 14.57 -11.79
CA ASP A 68 -15.47 14.64 -12.89
C ASP A 68 -14.87 13.26 -13.22
N ARG A 69 -14.76 12.95 -14.52
CA ARG A 69 -14.30 11.64 -15.00
C ARG A 69 -12.84 11.34 -14.61
N VAL A 70 -11.97 12.35 -14.56
CA VAL A 70 -10.57 12.20 -14.16
C VAL A 70 -10.50 11.85 -12.68
N PHE A 71 -11.28 12.53 -11.85
CA PHE A 71 -11.37 12.25 -10.41
C PHE A 71 -11.93 10.85 -10.12
N VAL A 72 -12.98 10.44 -10.82
CA VAL A 72 -13.52 9.06 -10.69
C VAL A 72 -12.49 8.01 -11.15
N SER A 73 -11.73 8.30 -12.20
CA SER A 73 -10.70 7.39 -12.71
C SER A 73 -9.53 7.26 -11.73
N SER A 74 -9.08 8.37 -11.11
CA SER A 74 -8.03 8.32 -10.09
C SER A 74 -8.49 7.53 -8.87
N LEU A 75 -9.74 7.67 -8.46
CA LEU A 75 -10.35 6.91 -7.38
C LEU A 75 -10.37 5.41 -7.68
N ALA A 76 -10.78 5.01 -8.89
CA ALA A 76 -10.77 3.62 -9.32
C ALA A 76 -9.34 3.02 -9.32
N ILE A 77 -8.34 3.77 -9.79
CA ILE A 77 -6.93 3.35 -9.74
C ILE A 77 -6.46 3.16 -8.30
N ALA A 78 -6.84 4.07 -7.40
CA ALA A 78 -6.49 3.97 -5.98
C ALA A 78 -7.14 2.73 -5.33
N LEU A 79 -8.40 2.41 -5.63
CA LEU A 79 -9.07 1.19 -5.16
C LEU A 79 -8.32 -0.08 -5.57
N VAL A 80 -8.04 -0.22 -6.87
CA VAL A 80 -7.34 -1.40 -7.40
C VAL A 80 -5.94 -1.54 -6.79
N SER A 81 -5.27 -0.41 -6.58
CA SER A 81 -3.95 -0.37 -5.94
C SER A 81 -4.01 -0.85 -4.50
N VAL A 82 -4.97 -0.38 -3.69
CA VAL A 82 -5.17 -0.80 -2.29
C VAL A 82 -5.45 -2.30 -2.19
N LEU A 83 -6.31 -2.84 -3.05
CA LEU A 83 -6.60 -4.27 -3.11
C LEU A 83 -5.34 -5.09 -3.45
N ALA A 84 -4.56 -4.63 -4.42
CA ALA A 84 -3.27 -5.24 -4.74
C ALA A 84 -2.30 -5.18 -3.55
N GLY A 85 -2.28 -4.08 -2.79
CA GLY A 85 -1.46 -3.92 -1.58
C GLY A 85 -1.80 -4.95 -0.51
N GLU A 86 -3.08 -5.11 -0.20
CA GLU A 86 -3.54 -6.09 0.79
C GLU A 86 -3.25 -7.53 0.35
N LEU A 87 -3.46 -7.84 -0.93
CA LEU A 87 -3.12 -9.15 -1.51
C LEU A 87 -1.61 -9.42 -1.47
N GLY A 88 -0.80 -8.42 -1.81
CA GLY A 88 0.66 -8.47 -1.77
C GLY A 88 1.20 -8.69 -0.37
N ARG A 89 0.60 -8.01 0.63
CA ARG A 89 0.93 -8.17 2.05
C ARG A 89 0.62 -9.58 2.56
N LYS A 90 -0.58 -10.10 2.27
CA LYS A 90 -1.04 -11.45 2.67
C LYS A 90 -0.17 -12.54 2.03
N ARG A 91 0.07 -12.45 0.72
CA ARG A 91 0.84 -13.46 -0.03
C ARG A 91 2.35 -13.25 -0.01
N SER A 92 2.85 -12.22 0.66
CA SER A 92 4.29 -11.84 0.69
C SER A 92 4.89 -11.67 -0.71
N ARG A 93 4.09 -11.16 -1.66
CA ARG A 93 4.50 -11.00 -3.06
C ARG A 93 4.93 -9.54 -3.30
N SER A 94 6.22 -9.34 -3.54
CA SER A 94 6.81 -8.01 -3.74
C SER A 94 6.25 -7.26 -4.95
N ASN A 95 5.90 -7.95 -6.04
CA ASN A 95 5.36 -7.32 -7.25
C ASN A 95 4.02 -6.60 -6.99
N PHE A 96 3.11 -7.23 -6.25
CA PHE A 96 1.84 -6.60 -5.85
C PHE A 96 2.08 -5.38 -4.96
N LEU A 97 3.09 -5.43 -4.09
CA LEU A 97 3.42 -4.30 -3.23
C LEU A 97 4.03 -3.13 -4.02
N LYS A 98 4.86 -3.42 -5.03
CA LYS A 98 5.38 -2.41 -5.96
C LYS A 98 4.24 -1.75 -6.75
N PHE A 99 3.30 -2.56 -7.25
CA PHE A 99 2.12 -2.06 -7.96
C PHE A 99 1.26 -1.17 -7.03
N TYR A 100 1.03 -1.59 -5.79
CA TYR A 100 0.32 -0.79 -4.79
C TYR A 100 0.96 0.57 -4.57
N VAL A 101 2.28 0.63 -4.38
CA VAL A 101 2.99 1.90 -4.18
C VAL A 101 2.87 2.78 -5.43
N PHE A 102 3.18 2.23 -6.60
CA PHE A 102 3.13 2.98 -7.85
C PHE A 102 1.73 3.52 -8.16
N GLY A 103 0.71 2.65 -8.11
CA GLY A 103 -0.66 3.02 -8.43
C GLY A 103 -1.28 3.98 -7.42
N SER A 104 -0.99 3.80 -6.11
CA SER A 104 -1.46 4.75 -5.08
C SER A 104 -0.80 6.12 -5.25
N SER A 105 0.52 6.17 -5.53
CA SER A 105 1.21 7.43 -5.78
C SER A 105 0.67 8.15 -7.01
N MET A 106 0.42 7.41 -8.11
CA MET A 106 -0.15 7.99 -9.33
C MET A 106 -1.56 8.54 -9.10
N ALA A 107 -2.41 7.80 -8.37
CA ALA A 107 -3.76 8.26 -8.06
C ALA A 107 -3.77 9.53 -7.20
N ILE A 108 -2.86 9.63 -6.24
CA ILE A 108 -2.69 10.85 -5.42
C ILE A 108 -2.25 12.02 -6.31
N LEU A 109 -1.24 11.83 -7.16
CA LEU A 109 -0.76 12.87 -8.07
C LEU A 109 -1.87 13.38 -9.01
N LEU A 110 -2.64 12.47 -9.61
CA LEU A 110 -3.78 12.83 -10.46
C LEU A 110 -4.85 13.62 -9.69
N SER A 111 -5.14 13.20 -8.46
CA SER A 111 -6.14 13.87 -7.62
C SER A 111 -5.69 15.27 -7.18
N VAL A 112 -4.40 15.43 -6.82
CA VAL A 112 -3.81 16.73 -6.47
C VAL A 112 -3.76 17.65 -7.69
N ALA A 113 -3.37 17.14 -8.86
CA ALA A 113 -3.35 17.91 -10.10
C ALA A 113 -4.76 18.40 -10.47
N TYR A 114 -5.77 17.54 -10.33
CA TYR A 114 -7.17 17.91 -10.52
C TYR A 114 -7.60 19.06 -9.59
N LEU A 115 -7.34 18.93 -8.28
CA LEU A 115 -7.66 19.97 -7.30
C LEU A 115 -6.94 21.30 -7.57
N ALA A 116 -5.67 21.24 -7.99
CA ALA A 116 -4.91 22.43 -8.34
C ALA A 116 -5.50 23.14 -9.57
N MET A 117 -5.86 22.38 -10.62
CA MET A 117 -6.50 22.93 -11.82
C MET A 117 -7.89 23.50 -11.53
N SER A 118 -8.69 22.84 -10.69
CA SER A 118 -10.03 23.33 -10.33
C SER A 118 -9.94 24.65 -9.56
N ASN A 119 -9.02 24.76 -8.60
CA ASN A 119 -8.83 25.98 -7.81
C ASN A 119 -8.34 27.15 -8.68
N PHE A 120 -7.37 26.89 -9.58
CA PHE A 120 -6.87 27.92 -10.49
C PHE A 120 -7.96 28.45 -11.44
N SER A 121 -8.83 27.55 -11.93
CA SER A 121 -9.96 27.92 -12.79
C SER A 121 -11.00 28.77 -12.05
N LEU A 122 -11.25 28.45 -10.77
CA LEU A 122 -12.14 29.24 -9.91
C LEU A 122 -11.56 30.63 -9.62
N GLU A 123 -10.27 30.74 -9.31
CA GLU A 123 -9.61 32.03 -9.05
C GLU A 123 -9.65 32.96 -10.28
N LEU A 124 -9.50 32.39 -11.49
CA LEU A 124 -9.62 33.17 -12.72
C LEU A 124 -11.04 33.68 -12.98
N LEU A 125 -12.07 32.91 -12.61
CA LEU A 125 -13.47 33.32 -12.72
C LEU A 125 -13.83 34.40 -11.69
N GLU A 126 -13.29 34.37 -10.48
CA GLU A 126 -13.54 35.40 -9.46
C GLU A 126 -12.87 36.75 -9.78
N ARG A 127 -11.84 36.76 -10.63
CA ARG A 127 -11.10 37.97 -11.03
C ARG A 127 -11.71 38.71 -12.22
N TYR A 128 -12.77 38.19 -12.84
CA TYR A 128 -13.44 38.78 -14.00
C TYR A 128 -14.83 39.32 -13.62
#